data_AF-A0A929IZ49-F1
#
_entry.id   AF-A0A929IZ49-F1
#
_cell.length_a   1.000
_cell.length_b   1.000
_cell.length_c   1.000
_cell.angle_alpha   90.00
_cell.angle_beta   90.00
_cell.angle_gamma   90.00
#
_symmetry.space_group_name_H-M   'P 1'
#
loop_
_entity.id
_entity.type
_entity.pdbx_description
1 polymer ?
#
loop_
_entity_poly.entity_id
_entity_poly.type
_entity_poly.pdbx_seq_one_letter_code
_entity_poly.pdbx_strand_id
1 'polypeptide(L)' 'VNNKRVGAVEVMINNPFISDLILKGKIDEIKEAMTNSGTGGMQTFDTALGDLYQNGKISLEEALANADSKTNLQTKITFG' A
#
# COMPACT_ATOMS: atom_id res chain seq x y z
N VAL A 1 -17.20 -0.17 8.13
CA VAL A 1 -18.45 0.65 8.11
C VAL A 1 -19.59 -0.21 7.54
N ASN A 2 -20.78 -0.24 8.15
CA ASN A 2 -21.94 -1.07 7.76
C ASN A 2 -21.87 -2.59 8.01
N ASN A 3 -21.05 -3.07 8.96
CA ASN A 3 -20.93 -4.49 9.33
C ASN A 3 -20.63 -5.45 8.16
N LYS A 4 -19.97 -4.94 7.11
CA LYS A 4 -19.53 -5.67 5.92
C LYS A 4 -18.00 -5.64 5.84
N ARG A 5 -17.44 -6.65 5.18
CA ARG A 5 -16.00 -6.71 4.87
C ARG A 5 -15.72 -6.05 3.52
N VAL A 6 -14.55 -5.45 3.40
CA VAL A 6 -14.01 -4.91 2.15
C VAL A 6 -12.58 -5.42 1.99
N GLY A 7 -12.16 -5.71 0.75
CA GLY A 7 -10.80 -6.16 0.48
C GLY A 7 -9.86 -4.98 0.30
N ALA A 8 -8.77 -4.96 1.07
CA ALA A 8 -7.57 -4.20 0.74
C ALA A 8 -6.63 -5.12 -0.06
N VAL A 9 -6.06 -4.63 -1.17
CA VAL A 9 -5.25 -5.45 -2.07
C VAL A 9 -3.97 -4.71 -2.44
N GLU A 10 -2.86 -5.42 -2.38
CA GLU A 10 -1.58 -4.98 -2.93
C GLU A 10 -1.43 -5.53 -4.36
N VAL A 11 -0.98 -4.66 -5.28
CA VAL A 11 -0.76 -5.00 -6.68
C VAL A 11 0.66 -4.61 -7.07
N MET A 12 1.50 -5.62 -7.32
CA MET A 12 2.84 -5.44 -7.86
C MET A 12 2.85 -5.82 -9.34
N ILE A 13 3.18 -4.86 -10.20
CA ILE A 13 3.38 -5.11 -11.63
C ILE A 13 4.86 -5.40 -11.87
N ASN A 14 5.16 -6.57 -12.44
CA ASN A 14 6.53 -6.92 -12.79
C ASN A 14 7.01 -6.10 -14.00
N ASN A 15 7.83 -5.09 -13.74
CA ASN A 15 8.53 -4.29 -14.75
C ASN A 15 10.04 -4.62 -14.74
N PRO A 16 10.85 -4.10 -15.69
CA PRO A 16 12.27 -4.40 -15.74
C PRO A 16 13.03 -4.09 -14.44
N PHE A 17 12.63 -3.03 -13.73
CA PHE A 17 13.25 -2.64 -12.46
C PHE A 17 12.91 -3.61 -11.32
N ILE A 18 11.63 -4.01 -11.18
CA ILE A 18 11.21 -5.02 -10.20
C ILE A 18 11.89 -6.36 -10.49
N SER A 19 11.96 -6.77 -11.76
CA SER A 19 12.68 -7.99 -12.17
C SER A 19 14.16 -7.94 -11.76
N ASP A 20 14.84 -6.82 -11.97
CA ASP A 20 16.24 -6.64 -11.57
C ASP A 20 16.44 -6.69 -10.05
N LEU A 21 15.55 -6.07 -9.27
CA LEU A 21 15.59 -6.15 -7.80
C LEU A 21 15.43 -7.58 -7.31
N ILE A 22 14.51 -8.35 -7.89
CA ILE A 22 14.30 -9.77 -7.57
C ILE A 22 15.55 -10.58 -7.90
N LEU A 23 16.12 -10.40 -9.10
CA LEU A 23 17.34 -11.13 -9.52
C LEU A 23 18.54 -10.85 -8.61
N LYS A 24 18.65 -9.63 -8.08
CA LYS A 24 19.71 -9.21 -7.15
C LYS A 24 19.44 -9.60 -5.70
N GLY A 25 18.27 -10.17 -5.39
CA GLY A 25 17.85 -10.49 -4.02
C GLY A 25 17.54 -9.25 -3.16
N LYS A 26 17.36 -8.08 -3.77
CA LYS A 26 17.08 -6.81 -3.10
C LYS A 26 15.59 -6.64 -2.82
N ILE A 27 15.02 -7.57 -2.05
CA ILE A 27 13.57 -7.65 -1.81
C ILE A 27 13.06 -6.43 -1.03
N ASP A 28 13.85 -5.89 -0.10
CA ASP A 28 13.45 -4.75 0.71
C ASP A 28 13.24 -3.46 -0.12
N GLU A 29 13.96 -3.34 -1.24
CA GLU A 29 13.86 -2.20 -2.16
C GLU A 29 12.58 -2.25 -3.02
N ILE A 30 11.91 -3.42 -3.10
CA ILE A 30 10.72 -3.61 -3.93
C ILE A 30 9.55 -2.75 -3.43
N LYS A 31 9.35 -2.64 -2.11
CA LYS A 31 8.26 -1.84 -1.55
C LYS A 31 8.41 -0.35 -1.85
N GLU A 32 9.65 0.15 -1.79
CA GLU A 32 9.97 1.52 -2.16
C GLU A 32 9.78 1.73 -3.68
N ALA A 33 10.26 0.79 -4.49
CA ALA A 33 10.05 0.78 -5.94
C ALA A 33 8.55 0.81 -6.29
N MET A 34 7.71 0.11 -5.52
CA MET A 34 6.27 0.12 -5.71
C MET A 34 5.61 1.45 -5.35
N THR A 35 6.11 2.11 -4.32
CA THR A 35 5.60 3.43 -3.89
C THR A 35 5.97 4.52 -4.89
N ASN A 36 7.18 4.45 -5.45
CA ASN A 36 7.72 5.45 -6.36
C ASN A 36 7.34 5.21 -7.84
N SER A 37 6.88 3.99 -8.16
CA SER A 37 6.48 3.63 -9.52
C SER A 37 5.18 4.35 -9.91
N GLY A 38 5.29 5.31 -10.83
CA GLY A 38 4.16 5.90 -11.54
C GLY A 38 3.51 4.98 -12.58
N THR A 39 3.87 3.68 -12.59
CA THR A 39 3.24 2.69 -13.48
C THR A 39 1.78 2.51 -13.06
N GLY A 40 0.85 2.92 -13.91
CA GLY A 40 -0.58 2.78 -13.65
C GLY A 40 -0.95 1.34 -13.29
N GLY A 41 -1.65 1.19 -12.16
CA GLY A 41 -2.13 -0.10 -11.66
C GLY A 41 -1.26 -0.75 -10.58
N MET A 42 -0.09 -0.19 -10.26
CA MET A 42 0.68 -0.62 -9.08
C MET A 42 0.13 0.05 -7.81
N GLN A 43 0.02 -0.70 -6.72
CA GLN A 43 -0.56 -0.22 -5.47
C GLN A 43 0.04 -0.99 -4.29
N THR A 44 0.56 -0.28 -3.29
CA THR A 44 0.99 -0.92 -2.02
C THR A 44 -0.20 -1.17 -1.10
N PHE A 45 -0.08 -2.12 -0.18
CA PHE A 45 -1.13 -2.38 0.80
C PHE A 45 -1.49 -1.15 1.65
N ASP A 46 -0.49 -0.37 2.08
CA ASP A 46 -0.71 0.86 2.84
C ASP A 46 -1.50 1.90 2.02
N THR A 47 -1.25 2.02 0.71
CA THR A 47 -2.06 2.87 -0.19
C THR A 47 -3.51 2.38 -0.23
N ALA A 48 -3.73 1.06 -0.37
CA ALA A 48 -5.06 0.47 -0.39
C ALA A 48 -5.86 0.78 0.90
N LEU A 49 -5.21 0.66 2.06
CA LEU A 49 -5.82 0.99 3.35
C LEU A 49 -6.13 2.48 3.48
N GLY A 50 -5.22 3.34 3.04
CA GLY A 50 -5.43 4.79 2.98
C GLY A 50 -6.66 5.15 2.14
N ASP A 51 -6.77 4.59 0.94
CA ASP A 51 -7.90 4.82 0.03
C ASP A 51 -9.21 4.32 0.62
N LEU A 52 -9.22 3.14 1.26
CA LEU A 52 -10.42 2.60 1.92
C LEU A 52 -10.86 3.48 3.10
N TYR A 53 -9.91 4.05 3.85
CA TYR A 53 -10.20 4.99 4.93
C TYR A 53 -10.75 6.31 4.38
N GLN A 54 -10.09 6.92 3.39
CA GLN A 54 -10.53 8.17 2.77
C GLN A 54 -11.92 8.04 2.13
N ASN A 55 -12.24 6.87 1.57
CA ASN A 55 -13.57 6.56 1.03
C ASN A 55 -14.60 6.13 2.09
N GLY A 56 -14.27 6.21 3.38
CA GLY A 56 -15.16 5.89 4.50
C GLY A 56 -15.59 4.42 4.56
N LYS A 57 -14.82 3.50 3.97
CA LYS A 57 -15.13 2.06 3.96
C LYS A 57 -14.69 1.39 5.27
N ILE A 58 -13.58 1.84 5.85
CA ILE A 58 -13.01 1.36 7.11
C ILE A 58 -12.76 2.53 8.07
N SER A 59 -12.63 2.26 9.37
CA SER A 59 -12.24 3.27 10.35
C SER A 59 -10.72 3.52 10.30
N LEU A 60 -10.28 4.65 10.87
CA LEU A 60 -8.85 4.91 11.03
C LEU A 60 -8.17 3.83 11.87
N GLU A 61 -8.84 3.37 12.93
CA GLU A 61 -8.36 2.29 13.78
C GLU A 61 -8.13 1.01 12.98
N GLU A 62 -9.08 0.62 12.12
CA GLU A 62 -8.94 -0.56 11.26
C GLU A 62 -7.82 -0.40 10.24
N ALA A 63 -7.67 0.79 9.65
CA ALA A 63 -6.59 1.09 8.73
C ALA A 63 -5.22 0.96 9.42
N LEU A 64 -5.05 1.55 10.61
CA LEU A 64 -3.79 1.48 11.36
C LEU A 64 -3.53 0.09 11.96
N ALA A 65 -4.57 -0.67 12.31
CA ALA A 65 -4.40 -2.02 12.84
C ALA A 65 -3.83 -2.99 11.79
N ASN A 66 -4.16 -2.78 10.52
CA ASN A 66 -3.73 -3.64 9.41
C ASN A 66 -2.54 -3.07 8.61
N ALA A 67 -2.08 -1.85 8.92
CA ALA A 67 -0.96 -1.24 8.21
C ALA A 67 0.37 -1.99 8.44
N ASP A 68 1.20 -2.07 7.41
CA ASP A 68 2.56 -2.60 7.56
C ASP A 68 3.42 -1.68 8.42
N SER A 69 3.19 -0.37 8.32
CA SER A 69 3.76 0.64 9.20
C SER A 69 2.69 1.64 9.61
N LYS A 70 2.25 1.53 10.87
CA LYS A 70 1.29 2.47 11.48
C LYS A 70 1.71 3.91 11.30
N THR A 71 2.99 4.20 11.55
CA THR A 71 3.56 5.55 11.44
C THR A 71 3.50 6.04 10.00
N ASN A 72 3.95 5.24 9.02
CA ASN A 72 3.97 5.68 7.62
C ASN A 72 2.55 5.91 7.09
N LEU A 73 1.61 5.00 7.40
CA LEU A 73 0.23 5.16 6.99
C LEU A 73 -0.41 6.39 7.65
N GLN A 74 -0.18 6.61 8.94
CA GLN A 74 -0.68 7.79 9.63
C GLN A 74 -0.13 9.09 9.03
N THR A 75 1.17 9.14 8.74
CA THR A 75 1.80 10.28 8.07
C THR A 75 1.18 10.51 6.69
N LYS A 76 1.02 9.46 5.88
CA LYS A 76 0.36 9.54 4.56
C LYS A 76 -1.09 10.03 4.66
N ILE A 77 -1.86 9.57 5.65
CA ILE A 77 -3.26 9.99 5.84
C ILE A 77 -3.35 11.46 6.30
N THR A 78 -2.39 11.92 7.10
CA THR A 78 -2.43 13.25 7.73
C THR A 78 -1.88 14.34 6.83
N PHE A 79 -0.83 14.03 6.05
CA PHE A 79 -0.07 15.00 5.25
C PHE A 79 -0.08 14.73 3.75
N GLY A 80 -0.61 13.58 3.32
CA GLY A 80 -0.79 13.22 1.91
C GLY A 80 -2.14 13.65 1.35
#